data_AF-A0A3D2CFB6-F1
#
_entry.id   AF-A0A3D2CFB6-F1
#
_cell.length_a   1.000
_cell.length_b   1.000
_cell.length_c   1.000
_cell.angle_alpha   90.00
_cell.angle_beta   90.00
_cell.angle_gamma   90.00
#
_symmetry.space_group_name_H-M   'P 1'
#
loop_
_entity.id
_entity.type
_entity.pdbx_description
1 polymer ?
#
loop_
_entity_poly.entity_id
_entity_poly.type
_entity_poly.pdbx_seq_one_letter_code
_entity_poly.pdbx_strand_id
1 'polypeptide(L)'
;VVEENYPQRAHNDMATLCSPNVQGAVFTAFGGSTKTATFFHIDETANTSETQVIGEILTEGASFLDDAPTERIILVSASHLYGLQIDTFDYDLNLIDHHELDVPPDNERSFWPQRILRIGQYYVIAAMSMNEAGGSDTGDVWLHVLDEEFNLLEQHRVTNYGSGRSSAMRPWMERMDDLLIVSYDILTTHTFVAIQLNLDGVDDVDTGFPDAGGDGESDDADGAEDAAAQGADAKEGGCSVAGGSVGGMALTLAMVAAARRRSSSV
;
A
#
# COMPACT_ATOMS: atom_id res chain seq x y z
N VAL A 1 5.05 21.75 11.68
CA VAL A 1 5.20 21.05 12.97
C VAL A 1 3.99 20.16 13.15
N VAL A 2 4.21 18.85 13.07
CA VAL A 2 3.29 17.81 13.55
C VAL A 2 3.35 17.90 15.07
N GLU A 3 2.25 18.30 15.71
CA GLU A 3 2.26 18.67 17.13
C GLU A 3 1.17 17.90 17.87
N GLU A 4 1.60 17.02 18.78
CA GLU A 4 0.70 16.37 19.71
C GLU A 4 0.01 17.41 20.60
N ASN A 5 -1.26 17.19 20.93
CA ASN A 5 -2.06 18.08 21.80
C ASN A 5 -2.35 19.48 21.22
N TYR A 6 -2.25 19.67 19.91
CA TYR A 6 -2.75 20.87 19.24
C TYR A 6 -4.04 20.57 18.47
N PRO A 7 -5.24 20.84 19.04
CA PRO A 7 -6.51 20.37 18.48
C PRO A 7 -6.77 20.84 17.06
N GLN A 8 -6.29 22.03 16.66
CA GLN A 8 -6.48 22.54 15.31
C GLN A 8 -5.61 21.82 14.25
N ARG A 9 -4.68 20.96 14.68
CA ARG A 9 -3.81 20.13 13.83
C ARG A 9 -3.87 18.66 14.24
N ALA A 10 -4.98 18.24 14.85
CA ALA A 10 -5.21 16.83 15.15
C ALA A 10 -5.03 15.98 13.88
N HIS A 11 -4.29 14.89 14.04
CA HIS A 11 -3.95 13.93 13.01
C HIS A 11 -3.86 12.53 13.62
N ASN A 12 -4.17 11.52 12.84
CA ASN A 12 -4.00 10.12 13.17
C ASN A 12 -3.74 9.34 11.88
N ASP A 13 -3.13 8.17 12.03
CA ASP A 13 -3.01 7.17 10.96
C ASP A 13 -2.41 7.72 9.66
N MET A 14 -1.22 8.32 9.80
CA MET A 14 -0.44 8.86 8.67
C MET A 14 -0.09 7.76 7.67
N ALA A 15 -0.17 8.07 6.38
CA ALA A 15 0.40 7.21 5.35
C ALA A 15 1.87 7.60 5.15
N THR A 16 2.75 6.60 5.14
CA THR A 16 4.18 6.78 4.96
C THR A 16 4.62 6.25 3.61
N LEU A 17 5.61 6.92 3.01
CA LEU A 17 6.30 6.47 1.82
C LEU A 17 7.78 6.37 2.14
N CYS A 18 8.35 5.18 1.94
CA CYS A 18 9.78 4.95 2.07
C CYS A 18 10.26 4.34 0.76
N SER A 19 10.84 5.18 -0.11
CA SER A 19 11.41 4.72 -1.37
C SER A 19 12.72 5.45 -1.70
N PRO A 20 13.48 4.97 -2.69
CA PRO A 20 14.67 5.69 -3.17
C PRO A 20 14.34 7.07 -3.77
N ASN A 21 13.12 7.24 -4.29
CA ASN A 21 12.70 8.45 -5.01
C ASN A 21 12.09 9.50 -4.08
N VAL A 22 11.21 9.07 -3.16
CA VAL A 22 10.53 9.96 -2.23
C VAL A 22 10.42 9.30 -0.86
N GLN A 23 10.72 10.07 0.18
CA GLN A 23 10.64 9.63 1.57
C GLN A 23 9.87 10.64 2.40
N GLY A 24 8.87 10.17 3.13
CA GLY A 24 8.08 11.04 3.98
C GLY A 24 6.81 10.43 4.52
N ALA A 25 5.99 11.31 5.10
CA ALA A 25 4.69 10.96 5.63
C ALA A 25 3.67 12.04 5.28
N VAL A 26 2.43 11.65 5.02
CA VAL A 26 1.33 12.57 4.75
C VAL A 26 0.34 12.58 5.91
N PHE A 27 -0.16 13.77 6.22
CA PHE A 27 -1.19 14.00 7.23
C PHE A 27 -2.27 14.91 6.67
N THR A 28 -3.51 14.54 6.89
CA THR A 28 -4.64 15.47 6.80
C THR A 28 -4.93 16.04 8.17
N ALA A 29 -5.01 17.36 8.29
CA ALA A 29 -5.43 17.99 9.53
C ALA A 29 -6.96 17.97 9.64
N PHE A 30 -7.50 17.45 10.75
CA PHE A 30 -8.96 17.36 10.97
C PHE A 30 -9.51 18.39 11.97
N GLY A 31 -8.62 19.19 12.58
CA GLY A 31 -8.97 20.18 13.59
C GLY A 31 -9.41 21.56 13.07
N GLY A 32 -9.27 21.80 11.77
CA GLY A 32 -9.59 23.07 11.09
C GLY A 32 -10.77 22.95 10.13
N SER A 33 -11.11 24.06 9.46
CA SER A 33 -12.14 24.07 8.41
C SER A 33 -11.69 23.50 7.07
N THR A 34 -10.39 23.23 6.89
CA THR A 34 -9.79 22.73 5.66
C THR A 34 -9.16 21.35 5.90
N LYS A 35 -9.60 20.35 5.12
CA LYS A 35 -9.06 18.99 5.14
C LYS A 35 -7.91 18.87 4.14
N THR A 36 -6.85 19.64 4.37
CA THR A 36 -5.70 19.67 3.48
C THR A 36 -4.67 18.62 3.88
N ALA A 37 -4.28 17.77 2.94
CA ALA A 37 -3.21 16.80 3.09
C ALA A 37 -1.85 17.50 2.89
N THR A 38 -0.97 17.36 3.87
CA THR A 38 0.41 17.89 3.83
C THR A 38 1.38 16.73 3.92
N PHE A 39 2.25 16.61 2.92
CA PHE A 39 3.38 15.70 2.90
C PHE A 39 4.57 16.35 3.62
N PHE A 40 5.25 15.58 4.46
CA PHE A 40 6.44 15.96 5.19
C PHE A 40 7.58 15.11 4.66
N HIS A 41 8.52 15.74 3.96
CA HIS A 41 9.72 15.07 3.48
C HIS A 41 10.58 14.68 4.68
N ILE A 42 11.00 13.42 4.72
CA ILE A 42 11.87 12.87 5.76
C ILE A 42 13.23 12.57 5.13
N ASP A 43 14.29 13.13 5.69
CA ASP A 43 15.65 12.86 5.23
C ASP A 43 16.24 11.58 5.86
N GLU A 44 17.44 11.20 5.41
CA GLU A 44 18.18 10.03 5.89
C GLU A 44 18.51 10.04 7.38
N THR A 45 18.38 11.20 8.04
CA THR A 45 18.58 11.36 9.48
C THR A 45 17.27 11.35 10.26
N ALA A 46 16.17 10.96 9.62
CA ALA A 46 14.81 10.98 10.14
C ALA A 46 14.32 12.38 10.56
N ASN A 47 14.87 13.43 9.95
CA ASN A 47 14.42 14.81 10.18
C ASN A 47 13.50 15.29 9.06
N THR A 48 12.58 16.19 9.40
CA THR A 48 11.75 16.86 8.39
C THR A 48 12.58 17.91 7.67
N SER A 49 12.72 17.76 6.35
CA SER A 49 13.46 18.70 5.49
C SER A 49 12.56 19.77 4.87
N GLU A 50 11.36 19.37 4.42
CA GLU A 50 10.40 20.21 3.71
C GLU A 50 8.95 19.74 3.94
N THR A 51 7.97 20.60 3.68
CA THR A 51 6.55 20.25 3.67
C THR A 51 5.86 20.73 2.40
N GLN A 52 5.03 19.89 1.80
CA GLN A 52 4.27 20.18 0.58
C GLN A 52 2.79 19.87 0.78
N VAL A 53 1.91 20.76 0.32
CA VAL A 53 0.47 20.48 0.26
C VAL A 53 0.19 19.67 -1.00
N ILE A 54 -0.43 18.50 -0.85
CA ILE A 54 -0.69 17.58 -1.98
C ILE A 54 -2.18 17.46 -2.36
N GLY A 55 -3.07 18.18 -1.68
CA GLY A 55 -4.48 18.27 -2.05
C GLY A 55 -5.45 18.23 -0.87
N GLU A 56 -6.74 18.09 -1.18
CA GLU A 56 -7.82 17.86 -0.20
C GLU A 56 -8.12 16.36 -0.11
N ILE A 57 -7.20 15.62 0.51
CA ILE A 57 -7.22 14.15 0.57
C ILE A 57 -7.43 13.73 2.03
N LEU A 58 -8.14 12.63 2.27
CA LEU A 58 -8.30 12.04 3.61
C LEU A 58 -7.25 10.95 3.81
N THR A 59 -6.19 11.23 4.53
CA THR A 59 -5.07 10.28 4.62
C THR A 59 -5.20 9.27 5.75
N GLU A 60 -6.27 9.31 6.55
CA GLU A 60 -6.53 8.36 7.63
C GLU A 60 -6.58 6.93 7.08
N GLY A 61 -5.60 6.11 7.46
CA GLY A 61 -5.54 4.72 7.02
C GLY A 61 -5.26 4.55 5.53
N ALA A 62 -4.75 5.59 4.86
CA ALA A 62 -4.33 5.56 3.47
C ALA A 62 -3.02 4.79 3.28
N SER A 63 -2.66 4.51 2.03
CA SER A 63 -1.40 3.86 1.67
C SER A 63 -0.74 4.49 0.46
N PHE A 64 0.59 4.45 0.46
CA PHE A 64 1.41 4.83 -0.68
C PHE A 64 2.01 3.60 -1.37
N LEU A 65 2.27 3.75 -2.67
CA LEU A 65 3.15 2.92 -3.48
C LEU A 65 4.04 3.82 -4.33
N ASP A 66 5.36 3.63 -4.26
CA ASP A 66 6.27 4.08 -5.33
C ASP A 66 6.23 3.05 -6.45
N ASP A 67 5.54 3.39 -7.54
CA ASP A 67 5.43 2.57 -8.72
C ASP A 67 6.57 2.90 -9.70
N ALA A 68 7.77 2.46 -9.33
CA ALA A 68 8.99 2.69 -10.10
C ALA A 68 8.89 2.34 -11.60
N PRO A 69 8.23 1.24 -12.02
CA PRO A 69 8.06 0.93 -13.45
C PRO A 69 7.34 2.01 -14.27
N THR A 70 6.47 2.81 -13.64
CA THR A 70 5.73 3.89 -14.33
C THR A 70 6.18 5.29 -13.90
N GLU A 71 7.18 5.38 -13.02
CA GLU A 71 7.73 6.61 -12.44
C GLU A 71 6.66 7.46 -11.75
N ARG A 72 5.82 6.82 -10.92
CA ARG A 72 4.68 7.47 -10.24
C ARG A 72 4.62 7.11 -8.77
N ILE A 73 4.00 7.99 -8.00
CA ILE A 73 3.56 7.70 -6.64
C ILE A 73 2.05 7.54 -6.66
N ILE A 74 1.56 6.45 -6.08
CA ILE A 74 0.13 6.18 -5.96
C ILE A 74 -0.26 6.30 -4.48
N LEU A 75 -1.25 7.13 -4.19
CA LEU A 75 -1.88 7.25 -2.88
C LEU A 75 -3.30 6.68 -2.97
N VAL A 76 -3.58 5.63 -2.21
CA VAL A 76 -4.94 5.12 -2.05
C VAL A 76 -5.49 5.62 -0.73
N SER A 77 -6.66 6.25 -0.76
CA SER A 77 -7.32 6.78 0.43
C SER A 77 -8.82 6.50 0.42
N ALA A 78 -9.47 6.70 1.56
CA ALA A 78 -10.93 6.57 1.65
C ALA A 78 -11.60 7.85 1.17
N SER A 79 -12.61 7.73 0.31
CA SER A 79 -13.50 8.82 -0.08
C SER A 79 -14.74 8.83 0.81
N HIS A 80 -15.21 10.01 1.22
CA HIS A 80 -16.49 10.14 1.92
C HIS A 80 -17.71 9.70 1.09
N LEU A 81 -17.58 9.71 -0.24
CA LEU A 81 -18.69 9.53 -1.18
C LEU A 81 -18.61 8.21 -1.95
N TYR A 82 -17.42 7.77 -2.34
CA TYR A 82 -17.25 6.70 -3.36
C TYR A 82 -16.58 5.42 -2.83
N GLY A 83 -16.26 5.36 -1.54
CA GLY A 83 -15.51 4.24 -0.96
C GLY A 83 -14.02 4.52 -0.96
N LEU A 84 -13.32 4.24 -2.06
CA LEU A 84 -11.89 4.52 -2.21
C LEU A 84 -11.63 5.57 -3.30
N GLN A 85 -10.50 6.26 -3.18
CA GLN A 85 -9.96 7.13 -4.23
C GLN A 85 -8.47 6.82 -4.41
N ILE A 86 -7.98 7.03 -5.63
CA ILE A 86 -6.61 6.78 -6.03
C ILE A 86 -6.08 8.08 -6.65
N ASP A 87 -5.12 8.69 -5.96
CA ASP A 87 -4.44 9.89 -6.39
C ASP A 87 -3.05 9.50 -6.90
N THR A 88 -2.72 9.88 -8.14
CA THR A 88 -1.43 9.58 -8.77
C THR A 88 -0.60 10.84 -8.88
N PHE A 89 0.65 10.78 -8.45
CA PHE A 89 1.58 11.90 -8.44
C PHE A 89 2.86 11.58 -9.21
N ASP A 90 3.56 12.61 -9.67
CA ASP A 90 4.97 12.51 -10.04
C ASP A 90 5.86 12.47 -8.77
N TYR A 91 7.17 12.30 -8.94
CA TYR A 91 8.13 12.30 -7.83
C TYR A 91 8.35 13.67 -7.17
N ASP A 92 7.87 14.75 -7.80
CA ASP A 92 7.80 16.08 -7.20
C ASP A 92 6.45 16.30 -6.47
N LEU A 93 5.67 15.23 -6.28
CA LEU A 93 4.35 15.23 -5.63
C LEU A 93 3.33 16.17 -6.27
N ASN A 94 3.45 16.44 -7.58
CA ASN A 94 2.39 17.09 -8.35
C ASN A 94 1.36 16.05 -8.77
N LEU A 95 0.08 16.37 -8.56
CA LEU A 95 -1.03 15.49 -8.95
C LEU A 95 -1.08 15.35 -10.48
N ILE A 96 -0.98 14.12 -10.96
CA ILE A 96 -1.11 13.72 -12.36
C ILE A 96 -2.56 13.33 -12.66
N ASP A 97 -3.14 12.49 -11.82
CA ASP A 97 -4.45 11.90 -12.05
C ASP A 97 -5.21 11.60 -10.75
N HIS A 98 -6.53 11.56 -10.84
CA HIS A 98 -7.44 11.25 -9.75
C HIS A 98 -8.51 10.27 -10.25
N HIS A 99 -8.62 9.13 -9.56
CA HIS A 99 -9.58 8.09 -9.88
C HIS A 99 -10.45 7.77 -8.66
N GLU A 100 -11.76 7.94 -8.80
CA GLU A 100 -12.73 7.51 -7.79
C GLU A 100 -13.07 6.04 -8.06
N LEU A 101 -12.79 5.18 -7.09
CA LEU A 101 -13.03 3.77 -7.20
C LEU A 101 -14.35 3.46 -6.50
N ASP A 102 -15.42 3.32 -7.29
CA ASP A 102 -16.74 2.89 -6.80
C ASP A 102 -16.70 1.38 -6.51
N VAL A 103 -16.21 1.04 -5.31
CA VAL A 103 -15.97 -0.35 -4.90
C VAL A 103 -17.02 -1.02 -4.02
N PRO A 104 -18.20 -0.47 -3.68
CA PRO A 104 -18.97 -0.97 -2.53
C PRO A 104 -19.28 -2.48 -2.67
N PRO A 105 -18.52 -3.36 -2.00
CA PRO A 105 -18.73 -4.79 -2.16
C PRO A 105 -20.02 -5.12 -1.43
N ASP A 106 -20.97 -5.78 -2.08
CA ASP A 106 -22.21 -6.24 -1.43
C ASP A 106 -23.04 -5.14 -0.71
N ASN A 107 -23.00 -3.89 -1.19
CA ASN A 107 -23.58 -2.68 -0.54
C ASN A 107 -22.86 -2.23 0.75
N GLU A 108 -21.65 -2.73 1.00
CA GLU A 108 -20.72 -2.20 2.00
C GLU A 108 -19.95 -1.02 1.41
N ARG A 109 -19.37 -0.17 2.24
CA ARG A 109 -18.45 0.88 1.82
C ARG A 109 -17.02 0.49 2.19
N SER A 110 -16.10 0.54 1.23
CA SER A 110 -14.67 0.37 1.50
C SER A 110 -14.08 1.62 2.16
N PHE A 111 -13.17 1.42 3.10
CA PHE A 111 -12.44 2.45 3.82
C PHE A 111 -11.12 1.89 4.37
N TRP A 112 -10.24 2.77 4.84
CA TRP A 112 -8.98 2.37 5.48
C TRP A 112 -8.05 1.49 4.59
N PRO A 113 -7.72 1.93 3.36
CA PRO A 113 -6.87 1.18 2.43
C PRO A 113 -5.39 1.25 2.84
N GLN A 114 -4.99 0.41 3.80
CA GLN A 114 -3.68 0.51 4.45
C GLN A 114 -2.52 -0.08 3.65
N ARG A 115 -2.78 -0.80 2.56
CA ARG A 115 -1.73 -1.30 1.69
C ARG A 115 -2.21 -1.41 0.25
N ILE A 116 -1.35 -0.98 -0.67
CA ILE A 116 -1.42 -1.26 -2.10
C ILE A 116 -0.11 -1.95 -2.51
N LEU A 117 -0.21 -2.93 -3.41
CA LEU A 117 0.92 -3.63 -4.02
C LEU A 117 0.72 -3.68 -5.54
N ARG A 118 1.81 -3.56 -6.29
CA ARG A 118 1.84 -3.93 -7.71
C ARG A 118 2.25 -5.39 -7.86
N ILE A 119 1.53 -6.14 -8.69
CA ILE A 119 1.84 -7.52 -9.07
C ILE A 119 1.74 -7.61 -10.59
N GLY A 120 2.89 -7.51 -11.25
CA GLY A 120 2.96 -7.42 -12.70
C GLY A 120 2.21 -6.19 -13.23
N GLN A 121 1.18 -6.42 -14.05
CA GLN A 121 0.29 -5.38 -14.59
C GLN A 121 -0.93 -5.07 -13.71
N TYR A 122 -1.01 -5.63 -12.49
CA TYR A 122 -2.15 -5.46 -11.60
C TYR A 122 -1.80 -4.71 -10.33
N TYR A 123 -2.80 -4.08 -9.73
CA TYR A 123 -2.72 -3.57 -8.37
C TYR A 123 -3.65 -4.35 -7.46
N VAL A 124 -3.15 -4.68 -6.27
CA VAL A 124 -3.97 -5.23 -5.19
C VAL A 124 -4.05 -4.20 -4.08
N ILE A 125 -5.24 -3.96 -3.54
CA ILE A 125 -5.49 -3.07 -2.41
C ILE A 125 -6.12 -3.89 -1.29
N ALA A 126 -5.55 -3.81 -0.09
CA ALA A 126 -6.17 -4.32 1.13
C ALA A 126 -6.90 -3.18 1.84
N ALA A 127 -8.21 -3.32 2.02
CA ALA A 127 -9.06 -2.32 2.66
C ALA A 127 -10.05 -2.98 3.61
N MET A 128 -10.64 -2.17 4.48
CA MET A 128 -11.78 -2.57 5.30
C MET A 128 -13.06 -2.25 4.53
N SER A 129 -14.14 -3.00 4.75
CA SER A 129 -15.47 -2.64 4.27
C SER A 129 -16.52 -2.93 5.32
N MET A 130 -17.58 -2.13 5.31
CA MET A 130 -18.70 -2.30 6.22
C MET A 130 -20.00 -1.77 5.64
N ASN A 131 -21.13 -2.35 6.08
CA ASN A 131 -22.44 -1.76 5.80
C ASN A 131 -22.60 -0.44 6.57
N GLU A 132 -23.03 0.63 5.89
CA GLU A 132 -23.00 2.05 6.34
C GLU A 132 -23.66 2.39 7.70
N ALA A 133 -24.28 1.43 8.39
CA ALA A 133 -25.13 1.67 9.56
C ALA A 133 -24.40 2.12 10.85
N GLY A 134 -23.09 2.35 10.86
CA GLY A 134 -22.44 2.93 12.03
C GLY A 134 -20.95 3.10 11.88
N GLY A 135 -20.50 4.34 11.61
CA GLY A 135 -19.08 4.72 11.52
C GLY A 135 -18.27 4.14 12.68
N SER A 136 -17.57 3.05 12.38
CA SER A 136 -16.81 2.24 13.32
C SER A 136 -15.44 2.02 12.72
N ASP A 137 -14.40 2.00 13.56
CA ASP A 137 -13.02 1.71 13.17
C ASP A 137 -12.79 0.21 12.88
N THR A 138 -13.86 -0.51 12.52
CA THR A 138 -13.90 -1.98 12.42
C THR A 138 -14.74 -2.39 11.22
N GLY A 139 -14.30 -3.41 10.49
CA GLY A 139 -14.97 -3.88 9.29
C GLY A 139 -14.48 -5.26 8.89
N ASP A 140 -14.94 -5.75 7.75
CA ASP A 140 -14.36 -6.93 7.13
C ASP A 140 -13.21 -6.54 6.21
N VAL A 141 -12.19 -7.39 6.14
CA VAL A 141 -11.05 -7.19 5.24
C VAL A 141 -11.43 -7.67 3.84
N TRP A 142 -11.17 -6.82 2.86
CA TRP A 142 -11.34 -7.08 1.45
C TRP A 142 -10.05 -6.85 0.68
N LEU A 143 -9.84 -7.65 -0.35
CA LEU A 143 -8.86 -7.40 -1.39
C LEU A 143 -9.58 -6.91 -2.64
N HIS A 144 -9.08 -5.82 -3.22
CA HIS A 144 -9.53 -5.28 -4.50
C HIS A 144 -8.40 -5.46 -5.52
N VAL A 145 -8.69 -6.06 -6.67
CA VAL A 145 -7.73 -6.25 -7.76
C VAL A 145 -8.10 -5.31 -8.91
N LEU A 146 -7.15 -4.49 -9.34
CA LEU A 146 -7.32 -3.48 -10.38
C LEU A 146 -6.36 -3.71 -11.55
N ASP A 147 -6.71 -3.22 -12.74
CA ASP A 147 -5.77 -3.09 -13.86
C ASP A 147 -4.90 -1.81 -13.76
N GLU A 148 -4.02 -1.60 -14.74
CA GLU A 148 -3.11 -0.45 -14.79
C GLU A 148 -3.81 0.91 -14.91
N GLU A 149 -5.07 0.92 -15.33
CA GLU A 149 -5.92 2.11 -15.41
C GLU A 149 -6.89 2.22 -14.22
N PHE A 150 -6.63 1.45 -13.16
CA PHE A 150 -7.39 1.38 -11.93
C PHE A 150 -8.84 0.90 -12.07
N ASN A 151 -9.19 0.25 -13.19
CA ASN A 151 -10.49 -0.40 -13.30
C ASN A 151 -10.53 -1.62 -12.38
N LEU A 152 -11.60 -1.74 -11.61
CA LEU A 152 -11.85 -2.89 -10.76
C LEU A 152 -12.08 -4.16 -11.59
N LEU A 153 -11.26 -5.17 -11.34
CA LEU A 153 -11.37 -6.49 -11.97
C LEU A 153 -12.02 -7.51 -11.04
N GLU A 154 -11.55 -7.58 -9.79
CA GLU A 154 -12.00 -8.56 -8.81
C GLU A 154 -12.06 -8.01 -7.39
N GLN A 155 -12.92 -8.63 -6.58
CA GLN A 155 -13.05 -8.34 -5.15
C GLN A 155 -13.17 -9.63 -4.36
N HIS A 156 -12.41 -9.74 -3.27
CA HIS A 156 -12.35 -10.94 -2.46
C HIS A 156 -12.46 -10.59 -0.99
N ARG A 157 -13.50 -11.13 -0.35
CA ARG A 157 -13.70 -10.99 1.09
C ARG A 157 -12.77 -11.95 1.84
N VAL A 158 -11.88 -11.41 2.66
CA VAL A 158 -10.93 -12.18 3.47
C VAL A 158 -11.56 -12.59 4.80
N THR A 159 -12.38 -11.72 5.41
CA THR A 159 -13.01 -11.98 6.70
C THR A 159 -14.53 -11.87 6.66
N ASN A 160 -15.21 -12.52 7.60
CA ASN A 160 -16.68 -12.45 7.72
C ASN A 160 -17.09 -12.40 9.19
N TYR A 161 -16.70 -11.32 9.86
CA TYR A 161 -17.01 -11.08 11.28
C TYR A 161 -18.35 -10.34 11.48
N GLY A 162 -18.93 -9.78 10.42
CA GLY A 162 -20.13 -8.96 10.51
C GLY A 162 -19.85 -7.59 11.15
N SER A 163 -20.91 -6.88 11.58
CA SER A 163 -20.76 -5.57 12.23
C SER A 163 -20.52 -5.69 13.75
N GLY A 164 -19.58 -4.90 14.28
CA GLY A 164 -19.37 -4.78 15.73
C GLY A 164 -17.92 -4.47 16.13
N ARG A 165 -17.70 -4.20 17.41
CA ARG A 165 -16.37 -3.85 17.98
C ARG A 165 -15.32 -4.98 17.94
N SER A 166 -15.72 -6.18 17.50
CA SER A 166 -14.86 -7.36 17.40
C SER A 166 -14.58 -7.77 15.96
N SER A 167 -14.81 -6.87 14.99
CA SER A 167 -14.46 -7.11 13.59
C SER A 167 -12.99 -6.75 13.33
N ALA A 168 -12.51 -7.05 12.13
CA ALA A 168 -11.13 -6.83 11.75
C ALA A 168 -10.80 -5.33 11.67
N MET A 169 -9.53 -5.02 11.88
CA MET A 169 -8.96 -3.69 11.85
C MET A 169 -7.61 -3.73 11.16
N ARG A 170 -7.24 -2.58 10.58
CA ARG A 170 -5.89 -2.27 10.10
C ARG A 170 -5.29 -3.37 9.20
N PRO A 171 -5.91 -3.61 8.03
CA PRO A 171 -5.43 -4.64 7.12
C PRO A 171 -4.08 -4.25 6.54
N TRP A 172 -3.18 -5.21 6.46
CA TRP A 172 -1.89 -5.09 5.78
C TRP A 172 -1.68 -6.30 4.90
N MET A 173 -0.86 -6.19 3.87
CA MET A 173 -0.49 -7.34 3.07
C MET A 173 0.95 -7.27 2.60
N GLU A 174 1.56 -8.44 2.45
CA GLU A 174 2.87 -8.61 1.86
C GLU A 174 2.88 -9.85 0.98
N ARG A 175 3.76 -9.84 -0.02
CA ARG A 175 3.88 -10.88 -1.01
C ARG A 175 5.31 -11.40 -1.10
N MET A 176 5.42 -12.71 -1.28
CA MET A 176 6.63 -13.41 -1.69
C MET A 176 6.21 -14.46 -2.73
N ASP A 177 6.77 -14.38 -3.94
CA ASP A 177 6.41 -15.24 -5.06
C ASP A 177 4.88 -15.30 -5.28
N ASP A 178 4.31 -16.50 -5.30
CA ASP A 178 2.88 -16.73 -5.47
C ASP A 178 2.11 -16.73 -4.13
N LEU A 179 2.76 -16.43 -3.01
CA LEU A 179 2.15 -16.34 -1.69
C LEU A 179 1.89 -14.88 -1.29
N LEU A 180 0.62 -14.55 -1.05
CA LEU A 180 0.19 -13.30 -0.44
C LEU A 180 -0.22 -13.56 1.02
N ILE A 181 0.42 -12.88 1.96
CA ILE A 181 0.03 -12.87 3.36
C ILE A 181 -0.76 -11.61 3.64
N VAL A 182 -2.02 -11.77 4.04
CA VAL A 182 -2.86 -10.69 4.54
C VAL A 182 -2.86 -10.77 6.05
N SER A 183 -2.56 -9.66 6.72
CA SER A 183 -2.67 -9.53 8.17
C SER A 183 -3.70 -8.48 8.55
N TYR A 184 -4.29 -8.65 9.72
CA TYR A 184 -5.20 -7.70 10.34
C TYR A 184 -5.19 -7.96 11.84
N ASP A 185 -5.81 -7.09 12.62
CA ASP A 185 -6.00 -7.35 14.04
C ASP A 185 -7.46 -7.30 14.47
N ILE A 186 -7.75 -7.99 15.58
CA ILE A 186 -9.00 -7.87 16.32
C ILE A 186 -8.62 -7.46 17.74
N LEU A 187 -8.94 -6.23 18.10
CA LEU A 187 -8.59 -5.63 19.39
C LEU A 187 -7.13 -5.90 19.76
N THR A 188 -6.20 -5.59 18.86
CA THR A 188 -4.73 -5.80 18.97
C THR A 188 -4.24 -7.24 18.87
N THR A 189 -5.12 -8.22 18.68
CA THR A 189 -4.70 -9.60 18.38
C THR A 189 -4.48 -9.77 16.88
N HIS A 190 -3.22 -9.89 16.46
CA HIS A 190 -2.88 -10.09 15.05
C HIS A 190 -3.34 -11.46 14.53
N THR A 191 -3.91 -11.44 13.34
CA THR A 191 -4.34 -12.61 12.57
C THR A 191 -3.73 -12.53 11.17
N PHE A 192 -3.42 -13.68 10.59
CA PHE A 192 -2.80 -13.77 9.27
C PHE A 192 -3.55 -14.80 8.43
N VAL A 193 -3.75 -14.49 7.16
CA VAL A 193 -4.37 -15.34 6.14
C VAL A 193 -3.39 -15.49 5.00
N ALA A 194 -3.14 -16.73 4.60
CA ALA A 194 -2.27 -17.06 3.48
C ALA A 194 -3.13 -17.30 2.23
N ILE A 195 -2.83 -16.57 1.16
CA ILE A 195 -3.57 -16.60 -0.10
C ILE A 195 -2.60 -17.02 -1.20
N GLN A 196 -2.94 -18.09 -1.90
CA GLN A 196 -2.20 -18.54 -3.07
C GLN A 196 -2.67 -17.76 -4.29
N LEU A 197 -1.75 -17.03 -4.92
CA LEU A 197 -1.99 -16.30 -6.15
C LEU A 197 -1.87 -17.25 -7.33
N ASN A 198 -2.84 -17.17 -8.26
CA ASN A 198 -2.64 -17.69 -9.59
C ASN A 198 -2.00 -16.60 -10.45
N LEU A 199 -0.73 -16.81 -10.82
CA LEU A 199 0.07 -15.86 -11.59
C LEU A 199 0.14 -16.22 -13.09
N ASP A 200 -0.65 -17.18 -13.55
CA ASP A 200 -0.70 -17.55 -14.97
C ASP A 200 -1.14 -16.36 -15.83
N GLY A 201 -0.23 -15.87 -16.69
CA GLY A 201 -0.50 -14.74 -17.59
C GLY A 201 -0.27 -13.35 -16.97
N VAL A 202 0.34 -13.29 -15.78
CA VAL A 202 0.84 -12.04 -15.19
C VAL A 202 2.24 -11.77 -15.73
N ASP A 203 2.47 -10.56 -16.26
CA ASP A 203 3.75 -10.14 -16.84
C ASP A 203 4.66 -9.52 -15.76
N ASP A 204 5.98 -9.54 -15.94
CA ASP A 204 6.98 -8.82 -15.11
C ASP A 204 6.73 -8.88 -13.60
N VAL A 205 6.58 -10.11 -13.11
CA VAL A 205 6.31 -10.39 -11.71
C VAL A 205 7.61 -10.29 -10.88
N ASP A 206 7.75 -9.22 -10.11
CA ASP A 206 8.73 -9.18 -9.01
C ASP A 206 8.38 -10.26 -7.96
N THR A 207 9.41 -10.90 -7.41
CA THR A 207 9.33 -11.96 -6.41
C THR A 207 8.92 -11.42 -5.03
N GLY A 208 8.84 -10.09 -4.86
CA GLY A 208 8.41 -9.45 -3.63
C GLY A 208 9.60 -9.00 -2.80
N PHE A 209 9.60 -9.27 -1.49
CA PHE A 209 10.73 -8.87 -0.65
C PHE A 209 12.02 -9.55 -1.11
N PRO A 210 13.14 -8.81 -1.21
CA PRO A 210 14.43 -9.45 -1.41
C PRO A 210 14.69 -10.41 -0.25
N ASP A 211 15.13 -11.62 -0.57
CA ASP A 211 15.64 -12.53 0.44
C ASP A 211 16.77 -11.81 1.19
N ALA A 212 16.62 -11.64 2.51
CA ALA A 212 17.67 -11.08 3.37
C ALA A 212 18.95 -11.97 3.40
N GLY A 213 18.96 -13.06 2.64
CA GLY A 213 20.13 -13.88 2.37
C GLY A 213 20.88 -13.32 1.17
N GLY A 214 21.67 -12.27 1.40
CA GLY A 214 22.85 -12.06 0.59
C GLY A 214 23.70 -13.32 0.69
N ASP A 215 23.66 -14.13 -0.34
CA ASP A 215 24.65 -15.13 -0.66
C ASP A 215 25.98 -14.39 -0.87
N GLY A 216 26.64 -14.13 0.27
CA GLY A 216 28.06 -13.82 0.32
C GLY A 216 28.83 -15.05 -0.18
N GLU A 217 28.79 -15.26 -1.48
CA GLU A 217 29.74 -16.07 -2.22
C GLU A 217 31.07 -15.36 -2.08
N SER A 218 31.75 -15.70 -0.99
CA SER A 218 33.14 -15.39 -0.74
C SER A 218 33.93 -16.25 -1.71
N ASP A 219 34.11 -15.73 -2.92
CA ASP A 219 35.18 -16.18 -3.79
C ASP A 219 36.51 -15.88 -3.08
N ASP A 220 37.02 -16.90 -2.39
CA ASP A 220 38.39 -16.99 -1.93
C ASP A 220 39.32 -16.87 -3.16
N ALA A 221 39.75 -15.64 -3.44
CA ALA A 221 40.88 -15.36 -4.30
C ALA A 221 41.92 -14.55 -3.52
N ASP A 222 42.88 -15.28 -2.95
CA ASP A 222 44.15 -14.77 -2.47
C ASP A 222 44.83 -13.88 -3.54
N GLY A 223 45.12 -12.62 -3.20
CA GLY A 223 45.99 -11.78 -4.03
C GLY A 223 45.91 -10.30 -3.72
N ALA A 224 46.76 -9.83 -2.82
CA ALA A 224 46.98 -8.41 -2.53
C ALA A 224 47.41 -7.61 -3.78
N GLU A 225 46.84 -6.41 -3.98
CA GLU A 225 47.54 -5.10 -4.01
C GLU A 225 46.60 -3.99 -4.52
N ASP A 226 46.78 -2.80 -3.92
CA ASP A 226 46.20 -1.48 -4.18
C ASP A 226 45.47 -1.22 -5.52
N ALA A 227 44.19 -0.84 -5.43
CA ALA A 227 43.61 0.21 -6.27
C ALA A 227 42.35 0.80 -5.64
N ALA A 228 42.33 2.12 -5.49
CA ALA A 228 41.16 2.90 -5.13
C ALA A 228 40.04 2.72 -6.17
N ALA A 229 38.84 2.32 -5.72
CA ALA A 229 37.62 2.48 -6.49
C ALA A 229 36.45 2.75 -5.54
N GLN A 230 35.78 3.89 -5.76
CA GLN A 230 34.50 4.23 -5.16
C GLN A 230 33.47 3.16 -5.55
N GLY A 231 33.03 2.35 -4.59
CA GLY A 231 31.84 1.52 -4.71
C GLY A 231 30.66 2.28 -4.11
N ALA A 232 29.69 2.61 -4.94
CA ALA A 232 28.43 3.21 -4.50
C ALA A 232 27.67 2.20 -3.65
N ASP A 233 27.40 2.54 -2.40
CA ASP A 233 26.46 1.81 -1.56
C ASP A 233 25.07 1.92 -2.20
N ALA A 234 24.60 0.80 -2.75
CA ALA A 234 23.21 0.65 -3.14
C ALA A 234 22.36 0.77 -1.86
N LYS A 235 21.57 1.83 -1.78
CA LYS A 235 20.66 2.09 -0.65
C LYS A 235 19.49 1.12 -0.69
N GLU A 236 19.64 -0.04 -0.06
CA GLU A 236 18.51 -0.90 0.28
C GLU A 236 17.86 -0.37 1.57
N GLY A 237 16.98 0.62 1.41
CA GLY A 237 16.17 1.17 2.50
C GLY A 237 14.95 0.30 2.76
N GLY A 238 15.10 -0.80 3.49
CA GLY A 238 14.00 -1.68 3.90
C GLY A 238 13.70 -1.61 5.40
N CYS A 239 12.45 -1.31 5.78
CA CYS A 239 11.96 -1.49 7.15
C CYS A 239 11.54 -2.94 7.37
N SER A 240 12.42 -3.79 7.90
CA SER A 240 12.09 -5.19 8.21
C SER A 240 11.54 -5.36 9.64
N VAL A 241 10.43 -6.10 9.79
CA VAL A 241 9.93 -6.59 11.10
C VAL A 241 9.85 -8.12 11.06
N ALA A 242 10.47 -8.79 12.03
CA ALA A 242 10.50 -10.25 12.12
C ALA A 242 9.16 -10.83 12.63
N GLY A 243 8.55 -11.74 11.85
CA GLY A 243 7.29 -12.40 12.18
C GLY A 243 7.45 -13.88 12.54
N GLY A 244 6.77 -14.30 13.61
CA GLY A 244 6.61 -15.71 14.02
C GLY A 244 5.40 -16.40 13.35
N SER A 245 5.41 -17.74 13.37
CA SER A 245 4.57 -18.65 12.60
C SER A 245 3.05 -18.57 12.86
N VAL A 246 2.24 -18.75 11.79
CA VAL A 246 0.77 -18.84 11.84
C VAL A 246 0.26 -20.02 11.00
N GLY A 247 -0.80 -20.68 11.47
CA GLY A 247 -1.50 -21.75 10.75
C GLY A 247 -2.40 -21.18 9.65
N GLY A 248 -2.20 -21.64 8.41
CA GLY A 248 -2.87 -21.13 7.23
C GLY A 248 -4.23 -21.78 6.94
N MET A 249 -5.21 -20.95 6.62
CA MET A 249 -6.36 -21.30 5.78
C MET A 249 -5.99 -20.86 4.36
N ALA A 250 -6.07 -21.77 3.38
CA ALA A 250 -5.71 -21.47 2.00
C ALA A 250 -6.91 -20.91 1.23
N LEU A 251 -6.79 -19.68 0.74
CA LEU A 251 -7.68 -19.08 -0.26
C LEU A 251 -6.90 -18.96 -1.58
N THR A 252 -7.54 -19.23 -2.72
CA THR A 252 -6.91 -19.04 -4.04
C THR A 252 -7.46 -17.79 -4.69
N LEU A 253 -6.58 -16.85 -5.03
CA LEU A 253 -6.92 -15.63 -5.77
C LEU A 253 -6.59 -15.86 -7.25
N ALA A 254 -7.60 -15.79 -8.12
CA ALA A 254 -7.36 -15.71 -9.56
C ALA A 254 -7.05 -14.25 -9.93
N MET A 255 -6.17 -14.01 -10.89
CA MET A 255 -6.08 -12.72 -11.57
C MET A 255 -6.43 -12.97 -13.04
N VAL A 256 -7.58 -12.46 -13.49
CA VAL A 256 -8.01 -12.66 -14.88
C VAL A 256 -7.21 -11.75 -15.82
N ALA A 257 -6.44 -12.36 -16.73
CA ALA A 257 -5.84 -11.71 -17.90
C ALA A 257 -6.94 -11.15 -18.83
N ALA A 258 -7.27 -9.86 -18.66
CA ALA A 258 -8.15 -9.16 -19.58
C ALA A 258 -7.41 -8.95 -20.91
N ALA A 259 -7.68 -9.80 -21.91
CA ALA A 259 -7.11 -9.67 -23.24
C ALA A 259 -7.57 -8.35 -23.90
N ARG A 260 -6.70 -7.32 -23.88
CA ARG A 260 -6.87 -6.09 -24.65
C ARG A 260 -6.92 -6.40 -26.15
N ARG A 261 -8.12 -6.52 -26.72
CA ARG A 261 -8.32 -6.48 -28.18
C ARG A 261 -7.95 -5.09 -28.69
N ARG A 262 -6.70 -4.91 -29.16
CA ARG A 262 -6.35 -3.80 -30.06
C ARG A 262 -7.17 -3.92 -31.35
N SER A 263 -8.25 -3.17 -31.46
CA SER A 263 -8.87 -2.91 -32.75
C SER A 263 -8.03 -1.87 -33.49
N SER A 264 -7.10 -2.31 -34.32
CA SER A 264 -6.55 -1.47 -35.39
C SER A 264 -7.61 -1.34 -36.47
N SER A 265 -8.33 -0.23 -36.52
CA SER A 265 -9.07 0.17 -37.70
C SER A 265 -8.16 1.04 -38.58
N VAL A 266 -7.79 0.47 -39.74
CA VAL A 266 -7.38 1.19 -40.94
C VAL A 266 -8.59 1.88 -41.54
#